data_AF-V6LC61-F1
#
_entry.id   AF-V6LC61-F1
#
_cell.length_a   1.000
_cell.length_b   1.000
_cell.length_c   1.000
_cell.angle_alpha   90.00
_cell.angle_beta   90.00
_cell.angle_gamma   90.00
#
_symmetry.space_group_name_H-M   'P 1'
#
loop_
_entity.id
_entity.type
_entity.pdbx_description
1 polymer ?
#
loop_
_entity_poly.entity_id
_entity_poly.type
_entity_poly.pdbx_seq_one_letter_code
_entity_poly.pdbx_strand_id
1 'polypeptide(L)'
;MDQKPKKPFSAYFQWAEDRKKTLMNMEFKARQQKLGAEWKVMSEKERTIWKRKANEDSQIYERQLSAWYARHPEQKVDEEFNRQRHEFTRIFFMVCYAIRVIELGSDIKMDARQGEILLREWSKLSDGDKQEWYSFASICEQREEEKAEVLKIWNAMQI
;
A
#
# COMPACT_ATOMS: atom_id res chain seq x y z
N MET A 1 -3.96 -26.66 8.49
CA MET A 1 -4.30 -25.35 7.92
C MET A 1 -3.00 -24.69 7.48
N ASP A 2 -2.73 -24.65 6.17
CA ASP A 2 -1.52 -24.01 5.62
C ASP A 2 -1.67 -22.48 5.72
N GLN A 3 -1.11 -21.88 6.78
CA GLN A 3 -1.21 -20.44 6.99
C GLN A 3 -0.33 -19.67 5.99
N LYS A 4 -0.83 -18.52 5.53
CA LYS A 4 -0.05 -17.60 4.71
C LYS A 4 1.24 -17.21 5.44
N PRO A 5 2.42 -17.30 4.81
CA PRO A 5 3.68 -16.86 5.40
C PRO A 5 3.57 -15.42 5.91
N LYS A 6 4.17 -15.15 7.07
CA LYS A 6 4.19 -13.81 7.68
C LYS A 6 5.37 -13.02 7.13
N LYS A 7 5.16 -11.73 6.84
CA LYS A 7 6.24 -10.83 6.42
C LYS A 7 7.32 -10.77 7.50
N PRO A 8 8.60 -10.89 7.11
CA PRO A 8 9.70 -10.83 8.07
C PRO A 8 9.87 -9.40 8.58
N PHE A 9 10.49 -9.28 9.75
CA PHE A 9 10.82 -7.97 10.31
C PHE A 9 11.91 -7.28 9.51
N SER A 10 11.79 -5.95 9.38
CA SER A 10 12.86 -5.12 8.80
C SER A 10 14.11 -5.12 9.70
N ALA A 11 15.25 -4.71 9.14
CA ALA A 11 16.52 -4.64 9.86
C ALA A 11 16.42 -3.91 11.21
N TYR A 12 15.70 -2.77 11.24
CA TYR A 12 15.44 -2.03 12.48
C TYR A 12 14.65 -2.88 13.48
N PHE A 13 13.56 -3.52 13.06
CA PHE A 13 12.72 -4.30 13.97
C PHE A 13 13.44 -5.54 14.51
N GLN A 14 14.27 -6.21 13.70
CA GLN A 14 15.09 -7.33 14.15
C GLN A 14 16.08 -6.90 15.23
N TRP A 15 16.82 -5.82 14.97
CA TRP A 15 17.74 -5.24 15.94
C TRP A 15 17.01 -4.77 17.20
N ALA A 16 15.89 -4.06 17.02
CA ALA A 16 15.12 -3.50 18.12
C ALA A 16 14.56 -4.60 19.01
N GLU A 17 14.11 -5.73 18.45
CA GLU A 17 13.62 -6.87 19.23
C GLU A 17 14.71 -7.50 20.09
N ASP A 18 15.92 -7.61 19.56
CA ASP A 18 17.06 -8.08 20.33
C ASP A 18 17.45 -7.07 21.43
N ARG A 19 17.49 -5.77 21.08
CA ARG A 19 17.82 -4.70 22.02
C ARG A 19 16.78 -4.51 23.11
N LYS A 20 15.49 -4.70 22.82
CA LYS A 20 14.38 -4.64 23.79
C LYS A 20 14.60 -5.57 24.97
N LYS A 21 15.24 -6.72 24.77
CA LYS A 21 15.53 -7.68 25.85
C LYS A 21 16.41 -7.09 26.95
N THR A 22 17.27 -6.14 26.60
CA THR A 22 18.12 -5.41 27.55
C THR A 22 17.44 -4.19 28.18
N LEU A 23 16.27 -3.80 27.67
CA LEU A 23 15.52 -2.60 28.09
C LEU A 23 14.13 -2.95 28.67
N MET A 24 13.93 -4.19 29.13
CA MET A 24 12.64 -4.69 29.60
C MET A 24 12.08 -3.90 30.80
N ASN A 25 12.96 -3.30 31.61
CA ASN A 25 12.58 -2.55 32.82
C ASN A 25 12.14 -1.11 32.52
N MET A 26 12.24 -0.65 31.28
CA MET A 26 11.79 0.69 30.88
C MET A 26 10.32 0.70 30.47
N GLU A 27 9.63 1.80 30.77
CA GLU A 27 8.29 2.11 30.26
C GLU A 27 8.26 2.07 28.73
N PHE A 28 7.13 1.63 28.15
CA PHE A 28 7.06 1.30 26.72
C PHE A 28 7.45 2.49 25.83
N LYS A 29 6.91 3.68 26.09
CA LYS A 29 7.20 4.87 25.28
C LYS A 29 8.66 5.28 25.39
N ALA A 30 9.22 5.30 26.61
CA ALA A 30 10.65 5.57 26.82
C ALA A 30 11.56 4.55 26.09
N ARG A 31 11.16 3.27 26.08
CA ARG A 31 11.87 2.20 25.37
C ARG A 31 11.87 2.44 23.86
N GLN A 32 10.72 2.76 23.25
CA GLN A 32 10.64 3.02 21.81
C GLN A 32 11.49 4.23 21.39
N GLN A 33 11.47 5.31 22.18
CA GLN A 33 12.29 6.49 21.92
C GLN A 33 13.79 6.16 21.97
N LYS A 34 14.23 5.39 22.98
CA LYS A 34 15.62 4.97 23.12
C LYS A 34 16.09 4.10 21.94
N LEU A 35 15.27 3.14 21.52
CA LEU A 35 15.57 2.29 20.35
C LEU A 35 15.72 3.11 19.07
N GLY A 36 14.78 4.04 18.82
CA GLY A 36 14.87 4.92 17.67
C GLY A 36 16.12 5.80 17.67
N ALA A 37 16.52 6.30 18.84
CA ALA A 37 17.73 7.11 19.00
C ALA A 37 19.01 6.28 18.80
N GLU A 38 19.12 5.12 19.44
CA GLU A 38 20.27 4.22 19.32
C GLU A 38 20.46 3.75 17.86
N TRP A 39 19.39 3.40 17.15
CA TRP A 39 19.49 3.03 15.73
C TRP A 39 19.99 4.15 14.81
N LYS A 40 19.61 5.39 15.10
CA LYS A 40 20.05 6.55 14.31
C LYS A 40 21.56 6.81 14.48
N VAL A 41 22.08 6.61 15.69
CA VAL A 41 23.50 6.82 16.03
C VAL A 41 24.37 5.59 15.70
N MET A 42 23.76 4.41 15.56
CA MET A 42 24.44 3.17 15.19
C MET A 42 25.25 3.31 13.90
N SER A 43 26.45 2.72 13.90
CA SER A 43 27.35 2.78 12.75
C SER A 43 26.78 2.05 11.54
N GLU A 44 27.15 2.48 10.33
CA GLU A 44 26.69 1.81 9.10
C GLU A 44 27.16 0.35 9.02
N LYS A 45 28.34 0.04 9.58
CA LYS A 45 28.86 -1.33 9.64
C LYS A 45 27.94 -2.24 10.44
N GLU A 46 27.48 -1.80 11.61
CA GLU A 46 26.54 -2.57 12.44
C GLU A 46 25.17 -2.67 11.77
N ARG A 47 24.66 -1.57 11.20
CA ARG A 47 23.37 -1.59 10.47
C ARG A 47 23.41 -2.52 9.26
N THR A 48 24.57 -2.64 8.59
CA THR A 48 24.74 -3.53 7.43
C THR A 48 24.54 -5.01 7.79
N ILE A 49 24.98 -5.43 8.99
CA ILE A 49 24.77 -6.80 9.47
C ILE A 49 23.27 -7.09 9.59
N TRP A 50 22.51 -6.16 10.18
CA TRP A 50 21.06 -6.29 10.32
C TRP A 50 20.32 -6.17 8.98
N LYS A 51 20.78 -5.31 8.07
CA LYS A 51 20.25 -5.22 6.70
C LYS A 51 20.43 -6.53 5.94
N ARG A 52 21.61 -7.16 6.05
CA ARG A 52 21.88 -8.45 5.43
C ARG A 52 20.95 -9.53 5.97
N LYS A 53 20.80 -9.62 7.30
CA LYS A 53 19.89 -10.58 7.94
C LYS A 53 18.43 -10.38 7.50
N ALA A 54 17.96 -9.13 7.48
CA ALA A 54 16.61 -8.82 7.00
C ALA A 54 16.41 -9.15 5.52
N ASN A 55 17.45 -9.01 4.69
CA ASN A 55 17.40 -9.38 3.28
C ASN A 55 17.33 -10.91 3.09
N GLU A 56 18.11 -11.67 3.85
CA GLU A 56 18.05 -13.14 3.85
C GLU A 56 16.66 -13.63 4.25
N ASP A 57 16.09 -13.08 5.33
CA ASP A 57 14.74 -13.41 5.77
C ASP A 57 13.67 -13.01 4.72
N SER A 58 13.86 -11.87 4.04
CA SER A 58 12.99 -11.44 2.94
C SER A 58 12.99 -12.44 1.78
N GLN A 59 14.16 -12.93 1.39
CA GLN A 59 14.27 -13.92 0.31
C GLN A 59 13.64 -15.26 0.69
N ILE A 60 13.80 -15.69 1.95
CA ILE A 60 13.15 -16.91 2.45
C ILE A 60 11.63 -16.73 2.42
N TYR A 61 11.14 -15.60 2.92
CA TYR A 61 9.73 -15.25 2.90
C TYR A 61 9.15 -15.25 1.48
N GLU A 62 9.83 -14.64 0.51
CA GLU A 62 9.39 -14.60 -0.88
C GLU A 62 9.28 -16.01 -1.49
N ARG A 63 10.24 -16.91 -1.21
CA ARG A 63 10.16 -18.30 -1.65
C ARG A 63 8.99 -19.04 -1.01
N GLN A 64 8.80 -18.90 0.30
CA GLN A 64 7.68 -19.51 1.01
C GLN A 64 6.33 -18.97 0.53
N LEU A 65 6.25 -17.67 0.30
CA LEU A 65 5.05 -17.00 -0.19
C LEU A 65 4.71 -17.45 -1.61
N SER A 66 5.71 -17.55 -2.49
CA SER A 66 5.55 -18.09 -3.84
C SER A 66 5.04 -19.54 -3.82
N ALA A 67 5.63 -20.40 -3.00
CA ALA A 67 5.18 -21.79 -2.83
C ALA A 67 3.78 -21.89 -2.20
N TRP A 68 3.40 -20.92 -1.37
CA TRP A 68 2.05 -20.84 -0.82
C TRP A 68 1.03 -20.40 -1.87
N TYR A 69 1.32 -19.36 -2.66
CA TYR A 69 0.45 -18.93 -3.78
C TYR A 69 0.32 -19.97 -4.89
N ALA A 70 1.36 -20.77 -5.14
CA ALA A 70 1.26 -21.90 -6.08
C ALA A 70 0.20 -22.93 -5.64
N ARG A 71 -0.08 -23.00 -4.33
CA ARG A 71 -1.11 -23.86 -3.74
C ARG A 71 -2.44 -23.15 -3.48
N HIS A 72 -2.45 -21.82 -3.55
CA HIS A 72 -3.59 -20.93 -3.28
C HIS A 72 -3.66 -19.81 -4.34
N PRO A 73 -3.89 -20.16 -5.62
CA PRO A 73 -3.89 -19.17 -6.70
C PRO A 73 -4.99 -18.11 -6.54
N GLU A 74 -6.13 -18.45 -5.93
CA GLU A 74 -7.24 -17.54 -5.65
C GLU A 74 -6.80 -16.34 -4.78
N GLN A 75 -5.94 -16.57 -3.79
CA GLN A 75 -5.44 -15.53 -2.89
C GLN A 75 -4.50 -14.56 -3.60
N LYS A 76 -3.76 -15.02 -4.62
CA LYS A 76 -2.90 -14.16 -5.44
C LYS A 76 -3.73 -13.23 -6.32
N VAL A 77 -4.82 -13.76 -6.90
CA VAL A 77 -5.77 -12.99 -7.71
C VAL A 77 -6.42 -11.91 -6.85
N ASP A 78 -6.87 -12.25 -5.64
CA ASP A 78 -7.48 -11.29 -4.72
C ASP A 78 -6.52 -10.16 -4.32
N GLU A 79 -5.25 -10.46 -4.02
CA GLU A 79 -4.27 -9.43 -3.67
C GLU A 79 -3.89 -8.51 -4.82
N GLU A 80 -3.72 -9.06 -6.02
CA GLU A 80 -3.42 -8.27 -7.21
C GLU A 80 -4.63 -7.41 -7.59
N PHE A 81 -5.84 -7.98 -7.56
CA PHE A 81 -7.09 -7.25 -7.78
C PHE A 81 -7.29 -6.14 -6.74
N ASN A 82 -7.03 -6.43 -5.45
CA ASN A 82 -7.08 -5.41 -4.40
C ASN A 82 -6.04 -4.31 -4.63
N ARG A 83 -4.81 -4.65 -5.03
CA ARG A 83 -3.76 -3.67 -5.36
C ARG A 83 -4.21 -2.76 -6.50
N GLN A 84 -4.69 -3.35 -7.59
CA GLN A 84 -5.18 -2.61 -8.76
C GLN A 84 -6.36 -1.71 -8.39
N ARG A 85 -7.32 -2.20 -7.60
CA ARG A 85 -8.45 -1.39 -7.10
C ARG A 85 -7.99 -0.21 -6.24
N HIS A 86 -7.00 -0.41 -5.37
CA HIS A 86 -6.43 0.66 -4.56
C HIS A 86 -5.67 1.69 -5.41
N GLU A 87 -4.99 1.26 -6.47
CA GLU A 87 -4.31 2.14 -7.42
C GLU A 87 -5.31 2.93 -8.26
N PHE A 88 -6.32 2.27 -8.82
CA PHE A 88 -7.42 2.91 -9.52
C PHE A 88 -8.12 3.95 -8.65
N THR A 89 -8.44 3.61 -7.40
CA THR A 89 -9.09 4.56 -6.48
C THR A 89 -8.21 5.78 -6.19
N ARG A 90 -6.90 5.61 -6.07
CA ARG A 90 -5.96 6.73 -5.89
C ARG A 90 -5.92 7.61 -7.13
N ILE A 91 -5.86 7.01 -8.33
CA ILE A 91 -5.93 7.73 -9.60
C ILE A 91 -7.26 8.48 -9.71
N PHE A 92 -8.35 7.82 -9.36
CA PHE A 92 -9.69 8.36 -9.39
C PHE A 92 -9.84 9.55 -8.43
N PHE A 93 -9.31 9.45 -7.20
CA PHE A 93 -9.20 10.57 -6.26
C PHE A 93 -8.43 11.74 -6.88
N MET A 94 -7.27 11.47 -7.50
CA MET A 94 -6.45 12.50 -8.13
C MET A 94 -7.19 13.19 -9.28
N VAL A 95 -7.90 12.44 -10.12
CA VAL A 95 -8.69 12.94 -11.25
C VAL A 95 -9.90 13.75 -10.77
N CYS A 96 -10.71 13.24 -9.84
CA CYS A 96 -11.87 13.98 -9.32
C CYS A 96 -11.46 15.24 -8.56
N TYR A 97 -10.35 15.21 -7.81
CA TYR A 97 -9.81 16.40 -7.20
C TYR A 97 -9.36 17.42 -8.26
N ALA A 98 -8.66 16.96 -9.31
CA ALA A 98 -8.27 17.82 -10.43
C ALA A 98 -9.48 18.48 -11.09
N ILE A 99 -10.50 17.69 -11.42
CA ILE A 99 -11.75 18.16 -12.03
C ILE A 99 -12.41 19.19 -11.12
N ARG A 100 -12.58 18.90 -9.83
CA ARG A 100 -13.17 19.84 -8.87
C ARG A 100 -12.40 21.16 -8.79
N VAL A 101 -11.07 21.11 -8.86
CA VAL A 101 -10.22 22.32 -8.85
C VAL A 101 -10.33 23.11 -10.15
N ILE A 102 -10.41 22.42 -11.30
CA ILE A 102 -10.61 23.00 -12.63
C ILE A 102 -12.01 23.61 -12.75
N GLU A 103 -13.06 22.93 -12.27
CA GLU A 103 -14.45 23.39 -12.23
C GLU A 103 -14.63 24.64 -11.36
N LEU A 104 -13.79 24.80 -10.33
CA LEU A 104 -13.72 26.02 -9.52
C LEU A 104 -12.96 27.18 -10.22
N GLY A 105 -12.62 27.02 -11.51
CA GLY A 105 -11.99 28.06 -12.33
C GLY A 105 -10.49 28.21 -12.12
N SER A 106 -9.84 27.22 -11.50
CA SER A 106 -8.39 27.25 -11.27
C SER A 106 -7.67 26.64 -12.49
N ASP A 107 -6.76 27.37 -13.13
CA ASP A 107 -5.92 26.88 -14.24
C ASP A 107 -4.77 25.97 -13.75
N ILE A 108 -5.10 25.00 -12.90
CA ILE A 108 -4.13 24.08 -12.31
C ILE A 108 -3.93 22.91 -13.27
N LYS A 109 -2.76 22.89 -13.92
CA LYS A 109 -2.31 21.75 -14.71
C LYS A 109 -1.92 20.59 -13.79
N MET A 110 -2.39 19.38 -14.11
CA MET A 110 -1.95 18.17 -13.44
C MET A 110 -0.53 17.81 -13.92
N ASP A 111 0.46 18.03 -13.07
CA ASP A 111 1.87 17.71 -13.30
C ASP A 111 2.43 16.85 -12.15
N ALA A 112 3.72 16.48 -12.22
CA ALA A 112 4.36 15.65 -11.22
C ALA A 112 4.30 16.24 -9.79
N ARG A 113 4.39 17.57 -9.66
CA ARG A 113 4.35 18.26 -8.37
C ARG A 113 2.94 18.19 -7.76
N GLN A 114 1.92 18.41 -8.58
CA GLN A 114 0.52 18.30 -8.13
C GLN A 114 0.19 16.86 -7.77
N GLY A 115 0.70 15.88 -8.52
CA GLY A 115 0.63 14.46 -8.17
C GLY A 115 1.22 14.16 -6.79
N GLU A 116 2.43 14.66 -6.48
CA GLU A 116 3.04 14.47 -5.15
C GLU A 116 2.22 15.09 -4.01
N ILE A 117 1.64 16.27 -4.23
CA ILE A 117 0.75 16.93 -3.24
C ILE A 117 -0.46 16.05 -2.98
N LEU A 118 -1.11 15.56 -4.03
CA LEU A 118 -2.30 14.71 -3.88
C LEU A 118 -1.98 13.37 -3.23
N LEU A 119 -0.83 12.78 -3.54
CA LEU A 119 -0.35 11.58 -2.87
C LEU A 119 -0.15 11.81 -1.37
N ARG A 120 0.40 12.98 -0.99
CA ARG A 120 0.56 13.37 0.40
C ARG A 120 -0.79 13.57 1.08
N GLU A 121 -1.74 14.27 0.46
CA GLU A 121 -3.08 14.44 1.03
C GLU A 121 -3.81 13.10 1.15
N TRP A 122 -3.75 12.22 0.15
CA TRP A 122 -4.28 10.85 0.22
C TRP A 122 -3.73 10.07 1.42
N SER A 123 -2.44 10.22 1.71
CA SER A 123 -1.82 9.52 2.85
C SER A 123 -2.33 9.99 4.22
N LYS A 124 -2.86 11.22 4.30
CA LYS A 124 -3.45 11.79 5.53
C LYS A 124 -4.91 11.39 5.75
N LEU A 125 -5.60 10.94 4.70
CA LEU A 125 -7.00 10.52 4.81
C LEU A 125 -7.14 9.34 5.78
N SER A 126 -8.21 9.36 6.56
CA SER A 126 -8.55 8.23 7.43
C SER A 126 -8.96 7.02 6.59
N ASP A 127 -8.95 5.83 7.19
CA ASP A 127 -9.40 4.62 6.50
C ASP A 127 -10.90 4.71 6.14
N GLY A 128 -11.70 5.44 6.92
CA GLY A 128 -13.10 5.74 6.61
C GLY A 128 -13.24 6.62 5.37
N ASP A 129 -12.49 7.71 5.28
CA ASP A 129 -12.53 8.59 4.11
C ASP A 129 -12.08 7.84 2.85
N LYS A 130 -11.01 7.03 2.94
CA LYS A 130 -10.57 6.18 1.82
C LYS A 130 -11.63 5.17 1.41
N GLN A 131 -12.42 4.66 2.35
CA GLN A 131 -13.50 3.72 2.07
C GLN A 131 -14.64 4.35 1.25
N GLU A 132 -14.95 5.62 1.47
CA GLU A 132 -15.88 6.36 0.63
C GLU A 132 -15.37 6.46 -0.81
N TRP A 133 -14.08 6.76 -0.98
CA TRP A 133 -13.43 6.77 -2.30
C TRP A 133 -13.43 5.39 -2.96
N TYR A 134 -13.17 4.30 -2.22
CA TYR A 134 -13.26 2.93 -2.76
C TYR A 134 -14.68 2.60 -3.26
N SER A 135 -15.69 3.01 -2.49
CA SER A 135 -17.10 2.78 -2.83
C SER A 135 -17.49 3.57 -4.08
N PHE A 136 -17.05 4.82 -4.17
CA PHE A 136 -17.32 5.67 -5.32
C PHE A 136 -16.60 5.17 -6.59
N ALA A 137 -15.34 4.75 -6.49
CA ALA A 137 -14.59 4.15 -7.60
C ALA A 137 -15.27 2.88 -8.13
N SER A 138 -15.75 2.00 -7.24
CA SER A 138 -16.48 0.79 -7.62
C SER A 138 -17.80 1.10 -8.36
N ILE A 139 -18.53 2.14 -7.95
CA ILE A 139 -19.74 2.59 -8.67
C ILE A 139 -19.39 3.08 -10.08
N CYS A 140 -18.26 3.78 -10.23
CA CYS A 140 -17.80 4.23 -11.54
C CYS A 140 -17.44 3.07 -12.46
N GLU A 141 -16.70 2.06 -11.97
CA GLU A 141 -16.37 0.84 -12.73
C GLU A 141 -17.64 0.12 -13.21
N GLN A 142 -18.60 -0.10 -12.30
CA GLN A 142 -19.86 -0.77 -12.64
C GLN A 142 -20.63 -0.02 -13.74
N ARG A 143 -20.66 1.32 -13.69
CA ARG A 143 -21.30 2.13 -14.73
C ARG A 143 -20.58 2.06 -16.08
N GLU A 144 -19.27 1.88 -16.11
CA GLU A 144 -18.54 1.67 -17.36
C GLU A 144 -18.86 0.31 -17.98
N GLU A 145 -18.95 -0.74 -17.15
CA GLU A 145 -19.40 -2.07 -17.61
C GLU A 145 -20.82 -2.02 -18.18
N GLU A 146 -21.75 -1.35 -17.50
CA GLU A 146 -23.12 -1.14 -18.00
C GLU A 146 -23.14 -0.40 -19.35
N LYS A 147 -22.35 0.67 -19.49
CA LYS A 147 -22.22 1.39 -20.77
C LYS A 147 -21.65 0.50 -21.88
N ALA A 148 -20.65 -0.32 -21.57
CA ALA A 148 -20.06 -1.24 -22.53
C ALA A 148 -21.07 -2.31 -22.98
N GLU A 149 -21.88 -2.85 -22.07
CA GLU A 149 -22.96 -3.79 -22.41
C GLU A 149 -24.04 -3.14 -23.27
N VAL A 150 -24.49 -1.93 -22.93
CA VAL A 150 -25.46 -1.18 -23.75
C VAL A 150 -24.90 -0.95 -25.16
N LEU A 151 -23.62 -0.61 -25.29
CA LEU A 151 -22.98 -0.42 -26.59
C LEU A 151 -22.91 -1.73 -27.40
N LYS A 152 -22.62 -2.86 -26.76
CA LYS A 152 -22.67 -4.18 -27.41
C LYS A 152 -24.06 -4.50 -27.94
N ILE A 153 -25.09 -4.30 -27.12
CA ILE A 153 -26.49 -4.51 -27.49
C ILE A 153 -26.87 -3.59 -28.66
N TRP A 154 -26.55 -2.30 -28.56
CA TRP A 154 -26.80 -1.33 -29.61
C TRP A 154 -26.19 -1.77 -30.95
N ASN A 155 -24.91 -2.16 -30.95
CA ASN A 155 -24.24 -2.61 -32.17
C ASN A 155 -24.85 -3.91 -32.74
N ALA A 156 -25.30 -4.83 -31.89
CA ALA A 156 -25.98 -6.05 -32.32
C ALA A 156 -27.37 -5.79 -32.93
N MET A 157 -28.04 -4.70 -32.53
CA MET A 157 -29.33 -4.26 -33.09
C MET A 157 -29.20 -3.50 -34.42
N GLN A 158 -27.97 -3.20 -34.85
CA GLN A 158 -27.68 -2.50 -36.12
C GLN A 158 -27.35 -3.47 -37.27
N ILE A 159 -27.55 -4.78 -37.07
CA ILE A 159 -27.42 -5.86 -38.07
C ILE A 159 -28.83 -6.35 -38.42
#